data_AF-T0Z4J4-F1
#
_entry.id   AF-T0Z4J4-F1
#
_cell.length_a   1.000
_cell.length_b   1.000
_cell.length_c   1.000
_cell.angle_alpha   90.00
_cell.angle_beta   90.00
_cell.angle_gamma   90.00
#
_symmetry.space_group_name_H-M   'P 1'
#
loop_
_entity.id
_entity.type
_entity.pdbx_description
1 polymer ?
#
loop_
_entity_poly.entity_id
_entity_poly.type
_entity_poly.pdbx_seq_one_letter_code
_entity_poly.pdbx_strand_id
1 'polypeptide(L)' 'EDFVPRAADGEAAGFELWPLAAVLDAVVAGDDFKFNVNLVLIDLFLRRNLIDPLSPDGRRLRAALAGADAAG' A
#
# COMPACT_ATOMS: atom_id res chain seq x y z
N GLU A 1 19.77 16.91 -5.64
CA GLU A 1 19.28 16.45 -6.95
C GLU A 1 17.93 15.79 -6.75
N ASP A 2 17.01 16.05 -7.67
CA ASP A 2 15.69 15.41 -7.69
C ASP A 2 15.79 14.09 -8.46
N PHE A 3 15.40 12.99 -7.81
CA PHE A 3 15.43 11.66 -8.43
C PHE A 3 14.20 11.44 -9.31
N VAL A 4 14.40 10.98 -10.54
CA VAL A 4 13.34 10.59 -11.47
C VAL A 4 13.57 9.15 -11.94
N PRO A 5 12.70 8.19 -11.57
CA PRO A 5 12.85 6.80 -11.97
C PRO A 5 12.66 6.62 -13.48
N ARG A 6 13.38 5.65 -14.06
CA ARG A 6 13.25 5.26 -15.48
C ARG A 6 13.03 3.76 -15.58
N ALA A 7 12.02 3.36 -16.36
CA ALA A 7 11.82 1.96 -16.69
C ALA A 7 12.95 1.52 -17.63
N ALA A 8 13.85 0.66 -17.16
CA ALA A 8 15.10 0.35 -17.85
C ALA A 8 15.11 -1.03 -18.51
N ASP A 9 14.31 -1.96 -18.01
CA ASP A 9 14.27 -3.38 -18.38
C ASP A 9 12.98 -3.77 -19.13
N GLY A 10 12.05 -2.83 -19.30
CA GLY A 10 10.77 -3.05 -19.99
C GLY A 10 9.71 -3.78 -19.15
N GLU A 11 9.98 -4.06 -17.86
CA GLU A 11 9.01 -4.71 -16.97
C GLU A 11 7.89 -3.76 -16.52
N ALA A 12 8.19 -2.45 -16.47
CA ALA A 12 7.24 -1.40 -16.19
C ALA A 12 7.04 -0.50 -17.43
N ALA A 13 5.79 -0.11 -17.70
CA ALA A 13 5.49 0.85 -18.76
C ALA A 13 5.97 2.28 -18.42
N GLY A 14 6.11 2.59 -17.13
CA GLY A 14 6.53 3.89 -16.62
C GLY A 14 6.37 3.98 -15.10
N PHE A 15 6.65 5.17 -14.56
CA PHE A 15 6.48 5.49 -13.15
C PHE A 15 5.73 6.80 -13.03
N GLU A 16 4.82 6.87 -12.05
CA GLU A 16 4.08 8.06 -11.72
C GLU A 16 4.32 8.44 -10.26
N LEU A 17 4.36 9.75 -9.98
CA LEU A 17 4.48 10.27 -8.63
C LEU A 17 3.10 10.74 -8.15
N TRP A 18 2.54 10.03 -7.18
CA TRP A 18 1.23 10.32 -6.62
C TRP A 18 1.32 10.82 -5.17
N PRO A 19 0.43 11.74 -4.73
CA PRO A 19 0.25 12.03 -3.32
C PRO A 19 -0.18 10.77 -2.55
N LEU A 20 0.42 10.52 -1.38
CA LEU A 20 0.15 9.29 -0.63
C LEU A 20 -1.33 9.13 -0.22
N ALA A 21 -2.03 10.25 0.03
CA ALA A 21 -3.47 10.23 0.32
C ALA A 21 -4.30 9.77 -0.89
N ALA A 22 -3.94 10.18 -2.12
CA ALA A 22 -4.62 9.74 -3.33
C ALA A 22 -4.42 8.23 -3.57
N VAL A 23 -3.23 7.70 -3.23
CA VAL A 23 -2.97 6.25 -3.29
C VAL A 23 -3.83 5.50 -2.26
N LEU A 24 -4.06 6.05 -1.07
CA LEU A 24 -4.99 5.45 -0.10
C LEU A 24 -6.41 5.40 -0.65
N ASP A 25 -6.91 6.50 -1.21
CA ASP A 25 -8.26 6.56 -1.79
C ASP A 25 -8.43 5.54 -2.92
N ALA A 26 -7.43 5.41 -3.80
CA ALA A 26 -7.40 4.41 -4.88
C ALA A 26 -7.40 2.96 -4.36
N VAL A 27 -6.65 2.66 -3.29
CA VAL A 27 -6.67 1.33 -2.65
C VAL A 27 -8.04 1.01 -2.05
N VAL A 28 -8.73 2.01 -1.49
CA VAL A 28 -10.09 1.86 -0.97
C VAL A 28 -11.10 1.64 -2.10
N ALA A 29 -10.91 2.26 -3.27
CA ALA A 29 -11.74 2.06 -4.45
C ALA A 29 -11.55 0.67 -5.11
N GLY A 30 -10.32 0.14 -5.08
CA GLY A 30 -10.03 -1.29 -5.25
C GLY A 30 -9.66 -1.78 -6.65
N ASP A 31 -9.42 -0.91 -7.63
CA ASP A 31 -9.21 -1.28 -9.03
C ASP A 31 -7.85 -0.87 -9.63
N ASP A 32 -7.12 0.05 -8.99
CA ASP A 32 -5.89 0.64 -9.56
C ASP A 32 -4.61 -0.20 -9.36
N PHE A 33 -4.61 -1.18 -8.45
CA PHE A 33 -3.40 -1.91 -8.05
C PHE A 33 -3.56 -3.43 -8.11
N LYS A 34 -2.45 -4.13 -8.40
CA LYS A 34 -2.37 -5.59 -8.26
C LYS A 34 -2.71 -5.98 -6.82
N PHE A 35 -3.44 -7.08 -6.64
CA PHE A 35 -3.93 -7.52 -5.33
C PHE A 35 -2.84 -7.60 -4.25
N ASN A 36 -1.63 -8.04 -4.61
CA ASN A 36 -0.50 -8.15 -3.69
C ASN A 36 0.16 -6.80 -3.38
N VAL A 37 0.04 -5.81 -4.26
CA VAL A 37 0.53 -4.44 -4.03
C VAL A 37 -0.31 -3.75 -2.94
N ASN A 38 -1.61 -4.03 -2.86
CA ASN A 38 -2.47 -3.52 -1.80
C ASN A 38 -1.94 -3.88 -0.40
N LEU A 39 -1.34 -5.06 -0.21
CA LEU A 39 -0.77 -5.47 1.07
C LEU A 39 0.43 -4.60 1.47
N VAL A 40 1.29 -4.29 0.51
CA VAL A 40 2.46 -3.41 0.73
C VAL A 40 2.02 -1.97 1.01
N LEU A 41 0.97 -1.51 0.34
CA LEU A 41 0.41 -0.17 0.55
C LEU A 41 -0.27 -0.05 1.93
N ILE A 42 -1.04 -1.06 2.36
CA ILE A 42 -1.65 -1.08 3.70
C ILE A 42 -0.59 -1.01 4.80
N ASP A 43 0.51 -1.78 4.68
CA ASP A 43 1.65 -1.67 5.61
C ASP A 43 2.23 -0.25 5.65
N LEU A 44 2.43 0.37 4.48
CA LEU A 44 2.93 1.73 4.37
C LEU A 44 1.99 2.74 5.05
N PHE A 45 0.67 2.62 4.84
CA PHE A 45 -0.32 3.51 5.44
C PHE A 45 -0.33 3.43 6.97
N LEU A 46 -0.16 2.22 7.52
CA LEU A 46 -0.02 2.01 8.97
C LEU A 46 1.27 2.65 9.50
N ARG A 47 2.42 2.45 8.83
CA ARG A 47 3.70 3.06 9.26
C ARG A 47 3.74 4.58 9.14
N ARG A 48 2.91 5.15 8.26
CA ARG A 48 2.80 6.60 8.04
C ARG A 48 1.61 7.24 8.77
N ASN A 49 0.86 6.47 9.57
CA ASN A 49 -0.34 6.92 10.30
C ASN A 49 -1.45 7.50 9.41
N LEU A 50 -1.52 7.08 8.13
CA LEU A 50 -2.70 7.35 7.29
C LEU A 50 -3.88 6.46 7.70
N ILE A 51 -3.57 5.25 8.19
CA ILE A 51 -4.48 4.42 8.96
C ILE A 51 -3.92 4.42 10.38
N ASP A 52 -4.74 4.76 11.37
CA ASP A 52 -4.31 4.71 12.78
C ASP A 52 -3.97 3.25 13.16
N PRO A 53 -2.70 2.93 13.46
CA PRO A 53 -2.28 1.57 13.80
C PRO A 53 -2.79 1.10 15.15
N LEU A 54 -3.30 2.00 16.00
CA LEU A 54 -3.91 1.69 17.28
C LEU A 54 -5.44 1.62 17.20
N SER A 55 -6.06 2.00 16.08
CA SER A 55 -7.50 1.82 15.87
C SER A 55 -7.87 0.33 15.80
N PRO A 56 -9.14 -0.05 16.06
CA PRO A 56 -9.59 -1.43 15.90
C PRO A 56 -9.26 -2.02 14.53
N ASP A 57 -9.48 -1.26 13.45
CA ASP A 57 -9.23 -1.73 12.08
C ASP A 57 -7.74 -1.74 11.75
N GLY A 58 -6.96 -0.75 12.20
CA GLY A 58 -5.51 -0.77 12.03
C GLY A 58 -4.83 -1.97 12.71
N ARG A 59 -5.35 -2.38 13.88
CA ARG A 59 -4.88 -3.61 14.54
C ARG A 59 -5.23 -4.87 13.76
N ARG A 60 -6.44 -4.96 13.18
CA ARG A 60 -6.87 -6.09 12.34
C ARG A 60 -6.01 -6.20 11.09
N LEU A 61 -5.79 -5.09 10.39
CA LEU A 61 -4.96 -5.03 9.19
C LEU A 61 -3.52 -5.47 9.51
N ARG A 62 -2.95 -4.99 10.63
CA ARG A 62 -1.61 -5.41 11.06
C ARG A 62 -1.53 -6.90 11.37
N ALA A 63 -2.53 -7.47 12.05
CA ALA A 63 -2.58 -8.90 12.34
C ALA A 63 -2.67 -9.74 11.07
N ALA A 64 -3.54 -9.35 10.13
CA ALA A 64 -3.69 -10.01 8.84
C ALA A 64 -2.38 -9.99 8.03
N LEU A 65 -1.69 -8.83 7.98
CA LEU A 65 -0.39 -8.69 7.31
C LEU A 65 0.72 -9.53 7.95
N ALA A 66 0.67 -9.76 9.27
CA ALA A 66 1.61 -10.63 9.97
C ALA A 66 1.34 -12.12 9.75
N GLY A 67 0.32 -12.49 8.96
CA GLY A 67 -0.12 -13.87 8.75
C GLY A 67 -0.86 -14.47 9.95
N ALA A 68 -1.29 -13.63 10.91
CA ALA A 68 -1.90 -14.08 12.15
C ALA A 68 -3.40 -14.41 12.06
N ASP A 69 -3.95 -14.60 10.84
CA ASP A 69 -5.34 -15.04 10.63
C ASP A 69 -5.47 -16.00 9.44
N ALA A 70 -4.63 -17.03 9.41
CA ALA A 70 -4.84 -18.26 8.63
C ALA A 70 -4.92 -19.51 9.53
N ALA A 71 -5.36 -19.33 10.78
CA ALA A 71 -5.66 -20.41 11.71
C ALA A 71 -6.99 -20.13 12.41
N GLY A 72 -8.08 -20.27 11.65
CA GLY A 72 -9.40 -20.58 12.15
C GLY A 72 -9.72 -22.04 11.85
#